data_AF-A0AAD1VU48-F1
#
_entry.id   AF-A0AAD1VU48-F1
#
_cell.length_a   1.000
_cell.length_b   1.000
_cell.length_c   1.000
_cell.angle_alpha   90.00
_cell.angle_beta   90.00
_cell.angle_gamma   90.00
#
_symmetry.space_group_name_H-M   'P 1'
#
loop_
_entity.id
_entity.type
_entity.pdbx_description
1 polymer ?
#
loop_
_entity_poly.entity_id
_entity_poly.type
_entity_poly.pdbx_seq_one_letter_code
_entity_poly.pdbx_strand_id
1 'polypeptide(L)'
;MTDLYRSISELEQRHKRSRLLETYGELTQARRRLKDLLTKRHLRSLQYSKGFFYAHANKGGKYLARLLKGNTPRTQVRSITLTSGATTIFPNEIAEEFRKYYHSLYNIHAHDGPNNQDAEDARIRNYLQESITRTIAPDVAETLDNLISEEELSAALKSSKAGKAPGPDGFSVG
;
A
#
# COMPACT_ATOMS: atom_id res chain seq x y z
N MET A 1 16.60 35.96 -3.55
CA MET A 1 16.84 34.78 -4.44
C MET A 1 16.84 35.21 -5.89
N THR A 2 15.88 36.01 -6.32
CA THR A 2 15.83 36.68 -7.65
C THR A 2 17.13 37.38 -8.03
N ASP A 3 17.73 38.14 -7.11
CA ASP A 3 19.01 38.83 -7.37
C ASP A 3 20.18 37.87 -7.60
N LEU A 4 20.18 36.72 -6.92
CA LEU A 4 21.22 35.69 -7.07
C LEU A 4 21.06 34.95 -8.40
N TYR A 5 19.83 34.68 -8.83
CA TYR A 5 19.54 34.14 -10.16
C TYR A 5 19.97 35.09 -11.28
N ARG A 6 19.68 36.40 -11.13
CA ARG A 6 20.14 37.44 -12.08
C ARG A 6 21.66 37.49 -12.14
N SER A 7 22.33 37.51 -10.98
CA SER A 7 23.80 37.52 -10.89
C SER A 7 24.45 36.28 -11.53
N ILE A 8 23.90 35.08 -11.31
CA ILE A 8 24.39 33.85 -11.96
C ILE A 8 24.22 33.93 -13.48
N SER A 9 23.08 34.39 -13.97
CA SER A 9 22.81 34.55 -15.41
C SER A 9 23.81 35.51 -16.08
N GLU A 10 24.10 36.64 -15.42
CA GLU A 10 25.10 37.60 -15.90
C GLU A 10 26.51 37.02 -15.90
N LEU A 11 26.91 36.32 -14.82
CA LEU A 11 28.22 35.67 -14.73
C LEU A 11 28.40 34.57 -15.77
N GLU A 12 27.34 33.81 -16.07
CA GLU A 12 27.34 32.82 -17.14
C GLU A 12 27.56 33.45 -18.52
N GLN A 13 26.91 34.58 -18.81
CA GLN A 13 27.12 35.29 -20.08
C GLN A 13 28.53 35.88 -20.19
N ARG A 14 29.04 36.48 -19.10
CA ARG A 14 30.41 37.01 -19.06
C ARG A 14 31.44 35.91 -19.25
N HIS A 15 31.31 34.79 -18.55
CA HIS A 15 32.23 33.66 -18.66
C HIS A 15 32.19 33.01 -20.06
N LYS A 16 31.00 32.90 -20.69
CA LYS A 16 30.87 32.41 -22.08
C LYS A 16 31.66 33.26 -23.08
N ARG A 17 31.73 34.59 -22.85
CA ARG A 17 32.45 35.54 -23.70
C ARG A 17 33.95 35.59 -23.41
N SER A 18 34.34 35.64 -22.13
CA SER A 18 35.73 35.88 -21.72
C SER A 18 36.56 34.60 -21.51
N ARG A 19 35.92 33.48 -21.15
CA ARG A 19 36.55 32.20 -20.72
C ARG A 19 37.63 32.36 -19.64
N LEU A 20 37.54 33.40 -18.82
CA LEU A 20 38.52 33.68 -17.76
C LEU A 20 38.29 32.81 -16.52
N LEU A 21 39.37 32.40 -15.87
CA LEU A 21 39.35 31.59 -14.65
C LEU A 21 38.67 32.32 -13.47
N GLU A 22 38.86 33.63 -13.36
CA GLU A 22 38.26 34.47 -12.32
C GLU A 22 36.72 34.46 -12.41
N THR A 23 36.18 34.71 -13.61
CA THR A 23 34.73 34.67 -13.86
C THR A 23 34.12 33.30 -13.58
N TYR A 24 34.89 32.22 -13.80
CA TYR A 24 34.47 30.86 -13.45
C TYR A 24 34.44 30.64 -11.93
N GLY A 25 35.41 31.17 -11.20
CA GLY A 25 35.47 31.14 -9.75
C GLY A 25 34.27 31.83 -9.10
N GLU A 26 33.96 33.05 -9.56
CA GLU A 26 32.79 33.82 -9.10
C GLU A 26 31.47 33.10 -9.39
N LEU A 27 31.31 32.56 -10.60
CA LEU A 27 30.13 31.78 -10.98
C LEU A 27 29.96 30.54 -10.09
N THR A 28 31.04 29.83 -9.81
CA THR A 28 31.06 28.64 -8.96
C THR A 28 30.68 28.99 -7.52
N GLN A 29 31.14 30.14 -7.01
CA GLN A 29 30.80 30.62 -5.68
C GLN A 29 29.32 31.04 -5.59
N ALA A 30 28.81 31.76 -6.60
CA ALA A 30 27.41 32.16 -6.67
C ALA A 30 26.46 30.95 -6.72
N ARG A 31 26.80 29.92 -7.53
CA ARG A 31 26.06 28.65 -7.60
C ARG A 31 26.08 27.89 -6.27
N ARG A 32 27.24 27.81 -5.60
CA ARG A 32 27.34 27.21 -4.25
C ARG A 32 26.42 27.93 -3.25
N ARG A 33 26.48 29.27 -3.23
CA ARG A 33 25.63 30.08 -2.34
C ARG A 33 24.14 29.88 -2.60
N LEU A 34 23.74 29.74 -3.87
CA LEU A 34 22.35 29.41 -4.22
C LEU A 34 21.95 28.03 -3.68
N LYS A 35 22.80 27.02 -3.90
CA LYS A 35 22.58 25.66 -3.42
C LYS A 35 22.40 25.63 -1.91
N ASP A 36 23.27 26.29 -1.16
CA ASP A 36 23.19 26.33 0.31
C ASP A 36 21.89 26.97 0.82
N LEU A 37 21.45 28.06 0.17
CA LEU A 37 20.19 28.72 0.51
C LEU A 37 18.98 27.81 0.24
N LEU A 38 18.97 27.13 -0.91
CA LEU A 38 17.93 26.17 -1.24
C LEU A 38 17.92 25.00 -0.24
N THR A 39 19.08 24.42 0.05
CA THR A 39 19.22 23.34 1.03
C THR A 39 18.71 23.77 2.41
N LYS A 40 19.08 24.95 2.90
CA LYS A 40 18.56 25.49 4.18
C LYS A 40 17.03 25.63 4.16
N ARG A 41 16.45 26.11 3.06
CA ARG A 41 14.99 26.23 2.91
C ARG A 41 14.31 24.86 2.88
N HIS A 42 14.88 23.90 2.16
CA HIS A 42 14.35 22.53 2.10
C HIS A 42 14.40 21.85 3.47
N LEU A 43 15.51 21.97 4.19
CA LEU A 43 15.65 21.42 5.55
C LEU A 43 14.62 22.03 6.50
N ARG A 44 14.41 23.35 6.46
CA ARG A 44 13.38 24.01 7.27
C ARG A 44 11.97 23.50 6.94
N SER A 45 11.66 23.37 5.66
CA SER A 45 10.36 22.83 5.21
C SER A 45 10.16 21.37 5.65
N LEU A 46 11.21 20.55 5.54
CA LEU A 46 11.21 19.16 5.98
C LEU A 46 10.98 19.06 7.49
N GLN A 47 11.67 19.87 8.29
CA GLN A 47 11.53 19.89 9.74
C GLN A 47 10.13 20.36 10.16
N TYR A 48 9.60 21.39 9.51
CA TYR A 48 8.22 21.82 9.72
C TYR A 48 7.21 20.72 9.39
N SER A 49 7.36 20.06 8.24
CA SER A 49 6.50 18.94 7.83
C SER A 49 6.56 17.78 8.84
N LYS A 50 7.75 17.40 9.31
CA LYS A 50 7.93 16.37 10.35
C LYS A 50 7.25 16.75 11.67
N GLY A 51 7.43 17.99 12.14
CA GLY A 51 6.79 18.48 13.36
C GLY A 51 5.27 18.54 13.22
N PHE A 52 4.77 19.00 12.06
CA PHE A 52 3.35 19.04 11.77
C PHE A 52 2.74 17.64 11.74
N PHE A 53 3.42 16.68 11.11
CA PHE A 53 3.00 15.27 11.11
C PHE A 53 2.99 14.70 12.52
N TYR A 54 4.07 14.82 13.29
CA TYR A 54 4.13 14.36 14.68
C TYR A 54 2.98 14.89 15.54
N ALA A 55 2.68 16.19 15.39
CA ALA A 55 1.63 16.83 16.17
C ALA A 55 0.21 16.39 15.79
N HIS A 56 -0.03 15.88 14.58
CA HIS A 56 -1.38 15.66 14.05
C HIS A 56 -1.64 14.26 13.46
N ALA A 57 -0.63 13.41 13.27
CA ALA A 57 -0.75 12.11 12.60
C ALA A 57 -1.71 11.17 13.33
N ASN A 58 -1.62 11.13 14.67
CA ASN A 58 -2.44 10.24 15.51
C ASN A 58 -3.67 10.95 16.10
N LYS A 59 -3.97 12.18 15.66
CA LYS A 59 -5.09 12.96 16.18
C LYS A 59 -6.27 12.93 15.21
N GLY A 60 -7.47 12.69 15.73
CA GLY A 60 -8.74 12.69 14.99
C GLY A 60 -9.18 14.09 14.52
N GLY A 61 -8.34 14.78 13.77
CA GLY A 61 -8.57 16.15 13.29
C GLY A 61 -8.63 16.26 11.77
N LYS A 62 -8.72 17.50 11.26
CA LYS A 62 -8.81 17.80 9.82
C LYS A 62 -7.66 17.21 8.99
N TYR A 63 -6.46 17.09 9.58
CA TYR A 63 -5.31 16.51 8.90
C TYR A 63 -5.49 15.02 8.63
N LEU A 64 -5.83 14.24 9.66
CA LEU A 64 -6.14 12.82 9.53
C LEU A 64 -7.31 12.60 8.57
N ALA A 65 -8.38 13.40 8.66
CA ALA A 65 -9.52 13.31 7.75
C ALA A 65 -9.13 13.51 6.27
N ARG A 66 -8.20 14.44 5.98
CA ARG A 66 -7.67 14.64 4.62
C ARG A 66 -6.80 13.48 4.14
N LEU A 67 -5.94 12.94 5.01
CA LEU A 67 -5.14 11.76 4.71
C LEU A 67 -6.03 10.56 4.40
N LEU A 68 -7.03 10.31 5.25
CA LEU A 68 -8.01 9.24 5.03
C LEU A 68 -8.78 9.45 3.74
N LYS A 69 -9.21 10.67 3.39
CA LYS A 69 -9.87 10.95 2.10
C LYS A 69 -8.99 10.69 0.88
N GLY A 70 -7.67 10.87 0.99
CA GLY A 70 -6.72 10.53 -0.07
C GLY A 70 -6.41 9.04 -0.16
N ASN A 71 -6.37 8.36 0.99
CA ASN A 71 -6.06 6.95 1.13
C ASN A 71 -7.29 6.04 1.09
N THR A 72 -8.51 6.58 1.11
CA THR A 72 -9.70 5.78 0.88
C THR A 72 -9.52 5.14 -0.49
N PRO A 73 -9.52 3.80 -0.59
CA PRO A 73 -9.55 3.17 -1.89
C PRO A 73 -10.71 3.79 -2.65
N ARG A 74 -10.58 3.96 -3.96
CA ARG A 74 -11.73 4.32 -4.80
C ARG A 74 -12.71 3.15 -4.70
N THR A 75 -13.54 3.16 -3.65
CA THR A 75 -14.54 2.13 -3.35
C THR A 75 -15.61 2.09 -4.42
N GLN A 76 -15.71 3.16 -5.21
CA GLN A 76 -16.54 3.21 -6.38
C GLN A 76 -15.98 2.30 -7.47
N VAL A 77 -16.70 1.23 -7.75
CA VAL A 77 -16.52 0.42 -8.95
C VAL A 77 -16.82 1.30 -10.16
N ARG A 78 -15.78 1.63 -10.94
CA ARG A 78 -15.89 2.54 -12.09
C ARG A 78 -16.50 1.85 -13.32
N SER A 79 -16.24 0.55 -13.46
CA SER A 79 -16.69 -0.25 -14.60
C SER A 79 -16.66 -1.72 -14.24
N ILE A 80 -17.55 -2.50 -14.85
CA ILE A 80 -17.54 -3.97 -14.78
C ILE A 80 -17.72 -4.55 -16.18
N THR A 81 -17.31 -5.80 -16.36
CA THR A 81 -17.68 -6.62 -17.50
C THR A 81 -19.00 -7.31 -17.21
N LEU A 82 -20.00 -7.07 -18.05
CA LEU A 82 -21.30 -7.74 -18.01
C LEU A 82 -21.14 -9.23 -18.37
N THR A 83 -22.14 -10.04 -18.02
CA THR A 83 -22.22 -11.45 -18.43
C THR A 83 -22.20 -11.63 -19.97
N SER A 84 -22.64 -10.62 -20.72
CA SER A 84 -22.59 -10.59 -22.20
C SER A 84 -21.19 -10.32 -22.78
N GLY A 85 -20.19 -10.06 -21.94
CA GLY A 85 -18.82 -9.71 -22.34
C GLY A 85 -18.60 -8.22 -22.64
N ALA A 86 -19.65 -7.40 -22.66
CA ALA A 86 -19.52 -5.94 -22.82
C ALA A 86 -19.10 -5.26 -21.51
N THR A 87 -18.33 -4.18 -21.59
CA THR A 87 -17.95 -3.38 -20.40
C THR A 87 -18.94 -2.24 -20.21
N THR A 88 -19.49 -2.11 -19.01
CA THR A 88 -20.35 -0.98 -18.64
C THR A 88 -19.67 -0.06 -17.64
N ILE A 89 -20.01 1.23 -17.72
CA ILE A 89 -19.62 2.29 -16.78
C ILE A 89 -20.84 2.91 -16.08
N PHE A 90 -22.05 2.48 -16.47
CA PHE A 90 -23.30 3.07 -15.97
C PHE A 90 -23.63 2.50 -14.59
N PRO A 91 -23.82 3.34 -13.55
CA PRO A 91 -24.03 2.85 -12.18
C PRO A 91 -25.23 1.91 -12.03
N ASN A 92 -26.32 2.15 -12.77
CA ASN A 92 -27.52 1.31 -12.72
C ASN A 92 -27.26 -0.09 -13.28
N GLU A 93 -26.55 -0.19 -14.39
CA GLU A 93 -26.18 -1.48 -15.00
C GLU A 93 -25.18 -2.24 -14.12
N ILE A 94 -24.22 -1.53 -13.52
CA ILE A 94 -23.29 -2.10 -12.55
C ILE A 94 -24.06 -2.71 -11.37
N ALA A 95 -24.98 -1.93 -10.77
CA ALA A 95 -25.78 -2.38 -9.64
C ALA A 95 -26.65 -3.60 -9.99
N GLU A 96 -27.28 -3.60 -11.17
CA GLU A 96 -28.11 -4.72 -11.62
C GLU A 96 -27.32 -6.00 -11.86
N GLU A 97 -26.13 -5.94 -12.47
CA GLU A 97 -25.30 -7.14 -12.61
C GLU A 97 -24.81 -7.67 -11.26
N PHE A 98 -24.39 -6.80 -10.34
CA PHE A 98 -24.04 -7.23 -8.98
C PHE A 98 -25.22 -7.90 -8.30
N ARG A 99 -26.42 -7.33 -8.43
CA ARG A 99 -27.66 -7.90 -7.89
C ARG A 99 -27.91 -9.29 -8.49
N LYS A 100 -27.83 -9.45 -9.81
CA LYS A 100 -28.01 -10.75 -10.49
C LYS A 100 -26.98 -11.78 -10.02
N TYR A 101 -25.71 -11.40 -9.98
CA TYR A 101 -24.62 -12.28 -9.58
C TYR A 101 -24.77 -12.78 -8.14
N TYR A 102 -25.03 -11.89 -7.18
CA TYR A 102 -25.19 -12.32 -5.79
C TYR A 102 -26.52 -13.04 -5.56
N HIS A 103 -27.56 -12.68 -6.30
CA HIS A 103 -28.81 -13.43 -6.29
C HIS A 103 -28.61 -14.86 -6.75
N SER A 104 -27.87 -15.11 -7.84
CA SER A 104 -27.57 -16.48 -8.27
C SER A 104 -26.61 -17.19 -7.31
N LEU A 105 -25.61 -16.48 -6.76
CA LEU A 105 -24.65 -17.06 -5.82
C LEU A 105 -25.31 -17.58 -4.55
N TYR A 106 -26.31 -16.84 -4.03
CA TYR A 106 -26.96 -17.18 -2.76
C TYR A 106 -28.33 -17.85 -2.91
N ASN A 107 -28.94 -17.86 -4.10
CA ASN A 107 -30.13 -18.69 -4.38
C ASN A 107 -29.73 -20.14 -4.68
N ILE A 108 -29.13 -20.79 -3.69
CA ILE A 108 -28.77 -22.22 -3.74
C ILE A 108 -30.04 -23.09 -3.92
N HIS A 109 -31.19 -22.62 -3.41
CA HIS A 109 -32.47 -23.33 -3.46
C HIS A 109 -33.12 -23.48 -4.86
N ALA A 110 -32.61 -22.80 -5.89
CA ALA A 110 -33.23 -22.83 -7.23
C ALA A 110 -32.73 -23.98 -8.11
N HIS A 111 -31.55 -24.56 -7.81
CA HIS A 111 -30.93 -25.56 -8.67
C HIS A 111 -31.37 -27.00 -8.35
N ASP A 112 -31.85 -27.28 -7.14
CA ASP A 112 -32.12 -28.65 -6.65
C ASP A 112 -33.60 -28.95 -6.35
N GLY A 113 -34.53 -28.13 -6.85
CA GLY A 113 -35.98 -28.34 -6.71
C GLY A 113 -36.58 -27.77 -5.41
N PRO A 114 -37.91 -27.79 -5.27
CA PRO A 114 -38.59 -27.17 -4.14
C PRO A 114 -38.32 -27.96 -2.85
N ASN A 115 -37.83 -27.27 -1.82
CA ASN A 115 -37.66 -27.76 -0.44
C ASN A 115 -36.64 -28.90 -0.22
N ASN A 116 -35.35 -28.63 -0.43
CA ASN A 116 -34.26 -29.45 0.09
C ASN A 116 -33.47 -28.76 1.22
N GLN A 117 -34.12 -27.90 2.02
CA GLN A 117 -33.50 -27.28 3.20
C GLN A 117 -32.93 -28.35 4.15
N ASP A 118 -33.66 -29.45 4.35
CA ASP A 118 -33.22 -30.55 5.20
C ASP A 118 -31.98 -31.28 4.64
N ALA A 119 -31.85 -31.38 3.31
CA ALA A 119 -30.70 -32.00 2.67
C ALA A 119 -29.46 -31.08 2.72
N GLU A 120 -29.64 -29.76 2.58
CA GLU A 120 -28.57 -28.78 2.75
C GLU A 120 -28.14 -28.67 4.22
N ASP A 121 -29.08 -28.64 5.16
CA ASP A 121 -28.78 -28.70 6.59
C ASP A 121 -28.02 -30.00 6.93
N ALA A 122 -28.39 -31.13 6.33
CA ALA A 122 -27.65 -32.39 6.47
C ALA A 122 -26.24 -32.30 5.86
N ARG A 123 -26.08 -31.67 4.69
CA ARG A 123 -24.77 -31.45 4.05
C ARG A 123 -23.86 -30.57 4.89
N ILE A 124 -24.39 -29.47 5.42
CA ILE A 124 -23.67 -28.55 6.32
C ILE A 124 -23.27 -29.30 7.60
N ARG A 125 -24.20 -30.04 8.22
CA ARG A 125 -23.91 -30.85 9.41
C ARG A 125 -22.82 -31.89 9.13
N ASN A 126 -22.90 -32.60 8.02
CA ASN A 126 -21.89 -33.58 7.62
C ASN A 126 -20.53 -32.92 7.40
N TYR A 127 -20.47 -31.81 6.67
CA TYR A 127 -19.23 -31.07 6.47
C TYR A 127 -18.61 -30.59 7.79
N LEU A 128 -19.43 -30.04 8.69
CA LEU A 128 -18.96 -29.61 10.01
C LEU A 128 -18.46 -30.78 10.83
N GLN A 129 -19.20 -31.91 10.84
CA GLN A 129 -18.80 -33.13 11.53
C GLN A 129 -17.49 -33.68 10.97
N GLU A 130 -17.33 -33.76 9.65
CA GLU A 130 -16.08 -34.13 8.99
C GLU A 130 -14.94 -33.17 9.33
N SER A 131 -15.21 -31.86 9.41
CA SER A 131 -14.19 -30.85 9.73
C SER A 131 -13.72 -30.92 11.19
N ILE A 132 -14.63 -31.23 12.12
CA ILE A 132 -14.32 -31.38 13.55
C ILE A 132 -13.61 -32.71 13.80
N THR A 133 -13.96 -33.75 13.04
CA THR A 133 -13.37 -35.09 13.16
C THR A 133 -12.09 -35.26 12.35
N ARG A 134 -11.66 -34.25 11.59
CA ARG A 134 -10.30 -34.19 11.02
C ARG A 134 -9.29 -34.04 12.14
N THR A 135 -8.90 -35.17 12.69
CA THR A 135 -7.71 -35.28 13.52
C THR A 135 -6.51 -35.42 12.59
N ILE A 136 -5.45 -34.67 12.87
CA ILE A 136 -4.15 -34.90 12.24
C ILE A 136 -3.69 -36.32 12.58
N ALA A 137 -3.04 -36.98 11.62
CA ALA A 137 -2.50 -38.30 11.88
C ALA A 137 -1.49 -38.24 13.04
N PRO A 138 -1.42 -39.28 13.90
CA PRO A 138 -0.66 -39.21 15.15
C PRO A 138 0.84 -38.98 14.92
N ASP A 139 1.38 -39.46 13.81
CA ASP A 139 2.74 -39.19 13.35
C ASP A 139 2.99 -37.70 13.02
N VAL A 140 2.00 -37.04 12.40
CA VAL A 140 2.05 -35.60 12.13
C VAL A 140 1.90 -34.80 13.42
N ALA A 141 1.09 -35.26 14.37
CA ALA A 141 0.97 -34.63 15.68
C ALA A 141 2.29 -34.70 16.47
N GLU A 142 2.91 -35.88 16.53
CA GLU A 142 4.20 -36.07 17.20
C GLU A 142 5.31 -35.22 16.56
N THR A 143 5.32 -35.10 15.22
CA THR A 143 6.29 -34.23 14.54
C THR A 143 6.07 -32.74 14.82
N LEU A 144 4.83 -32.29 14.99
CA LEU A 144 4.50 -30.92 15.36
C LEU A 144 4.79 -30.61 16.84
N ASP A 145 4.70 -31.60 17.73
CA ASP A 145 5.00 -31.47 19.16
C ASP A 145 6.52 -31.53 19.48
N ASN A 146 7.34 -31.93 18.51
CA ASN A 146 8.79 -31.94 18.65
C ASN A 146 9.39 -30.53 18.77
N LEU A 147 10.59 -30.46 19.35
CA LEU A 147 11.37 -29.22 19.40
C LEU A 147 11.73 -28.75 17.99
N ILE A 148 11.63 -27.43 17.77
CA ILE A 148 11.99 -26.77 16.51
C ILE A 148 13.45 -27.08 16.16
N SER A 149 13.69 -27.57 14.94
CA SER A 149 15.02 -27.90 14.44
C SER A 149 15.75 -26.68 13.87
N GLU A 150 17.08 -26.69 13.90
CA GLU A 150 17.91 -25.64 13.27
C GLU A 150 17.65 -25.52 11.76
N GLU A 151 17.39 -26.64 11.09
CA GLU A 151 17.09 -26.67 9.65
C GLU A 151 15.81 -25.90 9.34
N GLU A 152 14.76 -26.14 10.13
CA GLU A 152 13.47 -25.46 10.04
C GLU A 152 13.61 -23.96 10.29
N LEU A 153 14.35 -23.59 11.34
CA LEU A 153 14.62 -22.19 11.67
C LEU A 153 15.37 -21.49 10.53
N SER A 154 16.37 -22.15 9.95
CA SER A 154 17.14 -21.60 8.84
C SER A 154 16.30 -21.43 7.56
N ALA A 155 15.39 -22.38 7.29
CA ALA A 155 14.48 -22.32 6.16
C ALA A 155 13.44 -21.22 6.33
N ALA A 156 12.85 -21.10 7.53
CA ALA A 156 11.90 -20.05 7.87
C ALA A 156 12.52 -18.65 7.71
N LEU A 157 13.74 -18.44 8.23
CA LEU A 157 14.47 -17.19 8.08
C LEU A 157 14.72 -16.83 6.60
N LYS A 158 15.14 -17.80 5.77
CA LYS A 158 15.38 -17.58 4.33
C LYS A 158 14.09 -17.29 3.55
N SER A 159 12.98 -17.91 3.95
CA SER A 159 11.67 -17.72 3.31
C SER A 159 10.95 -16.44 3.72
N SER A 160 11.37 -15.84 4.85
CA SER A 160 10.75 -14.64 5.38
C SER A 160 10.95 -13.45 4.44
N LYS A 161 9.92 -12.62 4.29
CA LYS A 161 9.93 -11.50 3.33
C LYS A 161 10.74 -10.32 3.88
N ALA A 162 11.90 -10.08 3.30
CA ALA A 162 12.73 -8.92 3.57
C ALA A 162 12.00 -7.59 3.28
N GLY A 163 12.40 -6.51 3.98
CA GLY A 163 11.93 -5.15 3.70
C GLY A 163 10.50 -4.84 4.18
N LYS A 164 9.94 -5.65 5.08
CA LYS A 164 8.69 -5.32 5.79
C LYS A 164 8.97 -4.35 6.94
N ALA A 165 7.96 -3.55 7.28
CA ALA A 165 8.06 -2.64 8.41
C ALA A 165 8.23 -3.43 9.72
N PRO A 166 9.09 -2.95 10.64
CA PRO A 166 9.31 -3.62 11.92
C PRO A 166 8.05 -3.64 12.78
N GLY A 167 7.93 -4.66 13.62
CA GLY A 167 6.85 -4.79 14.60
C GLY A 167 6.94 -3.76 15.74
N PRO A 168 6.06 -3.85 16.75
CA PRO A 168 6.11 -3.00 17.93
C PRO A 168 7.38 -3.19 18.78
N ASP A 169 8.07 -4.31 18.61
CA ASP A 169 9.38 -4.65 19.17
C ASP A 169 10.55 -3.98 18.42
N GLY A 170 10.31 -3.39 17.25
CA GLY A 170 11.29 -2.62 16.50
C GLY A 170 12.26 -3.44 15.66
N PHE A 171 12.13 -4.78 15.62
CA PHE A 171 12.98 -5.63 14.80
C PHE A 171 12.37 -5.85 13.40
N SER A 172 13.20 -5.69 12.37
CA SER A 172 12.87 -6.08 11.00
C SER A 172 13.63 -7.35 10.64
N VAL A 173 12.97 -8.24 9.89
CA VAL A 173 13.69 -9.31 9.19
C VAL A 173 14.49 -8.66 8.07
N GLY A 174 15.81 -8.83 8.09
CA GLY A 174 16.80 -8.10 7.28
C GLY A 174 16.44 -7.95 5.80
#